data_AF-A0AAI8SNW3-F1
#
_entry.id   AF-A0AAI8SNW3-F1
#
_cell.length_a   1.000
_cell.length_b   1.000
_cell.length_c   1.000
_cell.angle_alpha   90.00
_cell.angle_beta   90.00
_cell.angle_gamma   90.00
#
_symmetry.space_group_name_H-M   'P 1'
#
loop_
_entity.id
_entity.type
_entity.pdbx_description
1 polymer ?
#
loop_
_entity_poly.entity_id
_entity_poly.type
_entity_poly.pdbx_seq_one_letter_code
_entity_poly.pdbx_strand_id
1 'polypeptide(L)'
;MKPTRTTGHSFPGRLWRSPLRGPWLTSVFGSILLVTLPVVIVTGLLSYIAYGPRFGQAVPAEVGWLRLPVFDWPTEPSWLYRLTQGLHVGLGLVLIPVVLAKLWSVIPRLFAWPPARSIAQLLERVSVLMLVGGILFEMVTGVLNIQYDYIFGFSFYTAHYFGAWVFAIGFLMHVTIKGRRMWAGLRSMSMRAVLRTAAADTQPEPWRPGGGSPPPSRAPPR
;
A
#
# COMPACT_ATOMS: atom_id res chain seq x y z
N MET A 1 48.35 -11.27 -11.93
CA MET A 1 47.12 -10.48 -12.18
C MET A 1 46.08 -10.88 -11.14
N LYS A 2 45.71 -9.99 -10.21
CA LYS A 2 44.71 -10.25 -9.17
C LYS A 2 43.35 -9.75 -9.70
N PRO A 3 42.27 -10.54 -9.70
CA PRO A 3 41.00 -10.08 -10.24
C PRO A 3 40.42 -9.01 -9.32
N THR A 4 40.28 -7.80 -9.87
CA THR A 4 39.56 -6.68 -9.26
C THR A 4 38.09 -7.05 -9.12
N ARG A 5 37.66 -7.34 -7.89
CA ARG A 5 36.23 -7.40 -7.55
C ARG A 5 35.66 -6.00 -7.77
N THR A 6 34.92 -5.82 -8.86
CA THR A 6 34.04 -4.68 -9.08
C THR A 6 33.00 -4.67 -7.96
N THR A 7 33.22 -3.83 -6.95
CA THR A 7 32.21 -3.51 -5.95
C THR A 7 31.10 -2.73 -6.65
N GLY A 8 30.09 -3.45 -7.14
CA GLY A 8 28.85 -2.84 -7.60
C GLY A 8 28.25 -2.04 -6.46
N HIS A 9 28.44 -0.72 -6.48
CA HIS A 9 27.77 0.23 -5.60
C HIS A 9 26.29 0.23 -5.96
N SER A 10 25.56 -0.73 -5.40
CA SER A 10 24.12 -0.87 -5.55
C SER A 10 23.43 0.09 -4.58
N PHE A 11 22.82 1.13 -5.15
CA PHE A 11 21.92 2.10 -4.49
C PHE A 11 22.55 2.95 -3.36
N PRO A 12 22.19 4.25 -3.19
CA PRO A 12 22.82 5.08 -2.18
C PRO A 12 22.29 4.74 -0.77
N GLY A 13 22.89 3.73 -0.13
CA GLY A 13 22.64 3.39 1.28
C GLY A 13 22.98 4.51 2.27
N ARG A 14 23.65 5.58 1.80
CA ARG A 14 23.91 6.81 2.56
C ARG A 14 22.68 7.70 2.74
N LEU A 15 21.75 7.73 1.77
CA LEU A 15 20.57 8.61 1.80
C LEU A 15 19.41 8.06 2.66
N TRP A 16 19.48 6.79 3.07
CA TRP A 16 18.37 6.08 3.72
C TRP A 16 18.71 5.60 5.13
N ARG A 17 19.28 6.48 5.98
CA ARG A 17 19.85 6.13 7.31
C ARG A 17 19.01 6.54 8.52
N SER A 18 17.73 6.88 8.34
CA SER A 18 16.88 7.28 9.48
C SER A 18 16.76 6.14 10.51
N PRO A 19 17.06 6.37 11.80
CA PRO A 19 16.93 5.35 12.85
C PRO A 19 15.48 4.92 13.09
N LEU A 20 14.51 5.75 12.67
CA LEU A 20 13.08 5.45 12.73
C LEU A 20 12.65 4.39 11.71
N ARG A 21 13.46 4.10 10.68
CA ARG A 21 13.14 3.09 9.66
C ARG A 21 13.38 1.69 10.19
N GLY A 22 12.43 1.24 11.00
CA GLY A 22 12.42 -0.09 11.59
C GLY A 22 11.25 -0.96 11.13
N PRO A 23 11.38 -2.30 11.26
CA PRO A 23 10.29 -3.25 11.10
C PRO A 23 9.04 -2.90 11.90
N TRP A 24 9.18 -2.35 13.11
CA TRP A 24 8.05 -1.95 13.96
C TRP A 24 7.24 -0.83 13.31
N LEU A 25 7.89 0.30 12.96
CA LEU A 25 7.19 1.45 12.35
C LEU A 25 6.56 1.06 10.99
N THR A 26 7.29 0.27 10.21
CA THR A 26 6.78 -0.31 8.95
C THR A 26 5.51 -1.13 9.19
N SER A 27 5.43 -1.84 10.31
CA SER A 27 4.28 -2.66 10.69
C SER A 27 3.13 -1.82 11.23
N VAL A 28 3.40 -0.73 11.96
CA VAL A 28 2.38 0.24 12.39
C VAL A 28 1.66 0.83 11.19
N PHE A 29 2.40 1.38 10.20
CA PHE A 29 1.77 1.87 8.97
C PHE A 29 1.02 0.76 8.22
N GLY A 30 1.59 -0.46 8.19
CA GLY A 30 0.92 -1.62 7.62
C GLY A 30 -0.41 -1.94 8.29
N SER A 31 -0.49 -1.80 9.62
CA SER A 31 -1.70 -2.10 10.39
C SER A 31 -2.80 -1.06 10.20
N ILE A 32 -2.44 0.22 10.12
CA ILE A 32 -3.38 1.31 9.82
C ILE A 32 -4.01 1.02 8.45
N LEU A 33 -3.17 0.77 7.44
CA LEU A 33 -3.59 0.44 6.08
C LEU A 33 -4.43 -0.85 6.04
N LEU A 34 -4.07 -1.87 6.83
CA LEU A 34 -4.83 -3.13 6.90
C LEU A 34 -6.27 -2.91 7.37
N VAL A 35 -6.50 -1.97 8.29
CA VAL A 35 -7.83 -1.68 8.83
C VAL A 35 -8.61 -0.73 7.94
N THR A 36 -7.96 0.32 7.41
CA THR A 36 -8.67 1.40 6.69
C THR A 36 -8.92 1.10 5.23
N LEU A 37 -7.99 0.41 4.53
CA LEU A 37 -8.15 0.12 3.11
C LEU A 37 -9.35 -0.78 2.79
N PRO A 38 -9.69 -1.82 3.59
CA PRO A 38 -10.93 -2.55 3.38
C PRO A 38 -12.17 -1.66 3.40
N VAL A 39 -12.21 -0.65 4.27
CA VAL A 39 -13.33 0.31 4.31
C VAL A 39 -13.40 1.09 3.00
N VAL A 40 -12.27 1.60 2.50
CA VAL A 40 -12.21 2.32 1.20
C VAL A 40 -12.63 1.41 0.04
N ILE A 41 -12.11 0.17 -0.03
CA ILE A 41 -12.45 -0.79 -1.08
C ILE A 41 -13.95 -1.10 -1.07
N VAL A 42 -14.49 -1.45 0.10
CA VAL A 42 -15.90 -1.83 0.23
C VAL A 42 -16.80 -0.65 -0.10
N THR A 43 -16.52 0.54 0.42
CA THR A 43 -17.33 1.74 0.13
C THR A 43 -17.28 2.14 -1.36
N GLY A 44 -16.15 1.95 -2.04
CA GLY A 44 -16.04 2.16 -3.49
C GLY A 44 -16.87 1.17 -4.30
N LEU A 45 -16.80 -0.12 -3.96
CA LEU A 45 -17.62 -1.16 -4.58
C LEU A 45 -19.12 -0.98 -4.30
N LEU A 46 -19.48 -0.51 -3.10
CA LEU A 46 -20.85 -0.13 -2.77
C LEU A 46 -21.33 1.06 -3.60
N SER A 47 -20.45 2.03 -3.91
CA SER A 47 -20.78 3.14 -4.81
C SER A 47 -21.14 2.65 -6.22
N TYR A 48 -20.45 1.60 -6.71
CA TYR A 48 -20.84 0.94 -7.97
C TYR A 48 -22.25 0.32 -7.90
N ILE A 49 -22.61 -0.32 -6.79
CA ILE A 49 -23.97 -0.86 -6.59
C ILE A 49 -25.02 0.26 -6.54
N ALA A 50 -24.70 1.40 -5.90
CA ALA A 50 -25.58 2.56 -5.85
C ALA A 50 -25.90 3.15 -7.23
N TYR A 51 -25.03 2.95 -8.24
CA TYR A 51 -25.32 3.31 -9.63
C TYR A 51 -26.27 2.35 -10.36
N GLY A 52 -26.87 1.38 -9.68
CA GLY A 52 -27.94 0.55 -10.24
C GLY A 52 -27.49 -0.39 -11.36
N PRO A 53 -26.48 -1.26 -11.16
CA PRO A 53 -26.04 -2.22 -12.16
C PRO A 53 -27.16 -3.20 -12.56
N ARG A 54 -28.12 -3.45 -11.67
CA ARG A 54 -29.35 -4.23 -11.96
C ARG A 54 -30.16 -3.64 -13.12
N PHE A 55 -30.15 -2.32 -13.26
CA PHE A 55 -30.91 -1.58 -14.27
C PHE A 55 -30.06 -1.18 -15.48
N GLY A 56 -28.82 -1.68 -15.58
CA GLY A 56 -27.88 -1.32 -16.64
C GLY A 56 -27.38 0.14 -16.57
N GLN A 57 -27.48 0.78 -15.40
CA GLN A 57 -27.13 2.20 -15.21
C GLN A 57 -25.72 2.40 -14.66
N ALA A 58 -25.08 1.35 -14.16
CA ALA A 58 -23.76 1.45 -13.56
C ALA A 58 -22.66 1.71 -14.60
N VAL A 59 -21.71 2.57 -14.22
CA VAL A 59 -20.53 2.88 -15.01
C VAL A 59 -19.29 2.39 -14.25
N PRO A 60 -18.40 1.59 -14.87
CA PRO A 60 -18.51 1.01 -16.22
C PRO A 60 -19.58 -0.09 -16.32
N ALA A 61 -20.20 -0.23 -17.49
CA ALA A 61 -21.20 -1.27 -17.74
C ALA A 61 -20.58 -2.67 -17.91
N GLU A 62 -19.43 -2.74 -18.60
CA GLU A 62 -18.78 -3.99 -19.00
C GLU A 62 -17.73 -4.46 -17.98
N VAL A 63 -18.18 -4.90 -16.80
CA VAL A 63 -17.28 -5.35 -15.71
C VAL A 63 -17.11 -6.87 -15.62
N GLY A 64 -17.88 -7.64 -16.41
CA GLY A 64 -17.85 -9.11 -16.38
C GLY A 64 -18.10 -9.67 -14.97
N TRP A 65 -17.18 -10.52 -14.49
CA TRP A 65 -17.24 -11.13 -13.15
C TRP A 65 -16.59 -10.30 -12.05
N LEU A 66 -15.91 -9.21 -12.40
CA LEU A 66 -15.28 -8.31 -11.43
C LEU A 66 -16.35 -7.40 -10.84
N ARG A 67 -17.34 -7.94 -10.13
CA ARG A 67 -18.41 -7.19 -9.47
C ARG A 67 -18.89 -7.91 -8.23
N LEU A 68 -19.41 -7.15 -7.27
CA LEU A 68 -20.14 -7.72 -6.14
C LEU A 68 -21.44 -8.41 -6.63
N PRO A 69 -22.02 -9.33 -5.83
CA PRO A 69 -23.40 -9.74 -6.01
C PRO A 69 -24.29 -8.50 -6.10
N VAL A 70 -25.14 -8.45 -7.11
CA VAL A 70 -26.03 -7.30 -7.35
C VAL A 70 -27.20 -7.38 -6.38
N PHE A 71 -27.50 -6.25 -5.73
CA PHE A 71 -28.67 -6.08 -4.86
C PHE A 71 -29.24 -4.68 -5.02
N ASP A 72 -30.48 -4.49 -4.57
CA ASP A 72 -31.13 -3.18 -4.59
C ASP A 72 -30.48 -2.27 -3.55
N TRP A 73 -29.89 -1.18 -4.04
CA TRP A 73 -29.29 -0.18 -3.16
C TRP A 73 -30.39 0.46 -2.29
N PRO A 74 -30.29 0.41 -0.95
CA PRO A 74 -31.27 1.04 -0.08
C PRO A 74 -31.16 2.56 -0.19
N THR A 75 -32.23 3.20 -0.69
CA THR A 75 -32.34 4.66 -0.78
C THR A 75 -32.69 5.32 0.56
N GLU A 76 -33.07 4.51 1.55
CA GLU A 76 -33.35 4.92 2.91
C GLU A 76 -32.40 4.24 3.91
N PRO A 77 -31.83 4.99 4.87
CA PRO A 77 -31.94 6.44 5.01
C PRO A 77 -31.17 7.20 3.93
N SER A 78 -31.66 8.38 3.54
CA SER A 78 -31.11 9.18 2.43
C SER A 78 -29.64 9.63 2.64
N TRP A 79 -29.14 9.60 3.88
CA TRP A 79 -27.75 9.91 4.18
C TRP A 79 -26.78 8.75 3.93
N LEU A 80 -27.26 7.51 3.73
CA LEU A 80 -26.41 6.32 3.64
C LEU A 80 -25.34 6.46 2.55
N TYR A 81 -25.73 6.86 1.33
CA TYR A 81 -24.79 7.07 0.23
C TYR A 81 -23.79 8.18 0.56
N ARG A 82 -24.22 9.25 1.23
CA ARG A 82 -23.33 10.34 1.66
C ARG A 82 -22.30 9.84 2.67
N LEU A 83 -22.68 8.97 3.59
CA LEU A 83 -21.75 8.37 4.53
C LEU A 83 -20.74 7.48 3.80
N THR A 84 -21.19 6.54 2.97
CA THR A 84 -20.28 5.62 2.28
C THR A 84 -19.33 6.36 1.33
N GLN A 85 -19.86 7.33 0.58
CA GLN A 85 -19.06 8.15 -0.33
C GLN A 85 -18.10 9.08 0.44
N GLY A 86 -18.57 9.68 1.53
CA GLY A 86 -17.75 10.51 2.41
C GLY A 86 -16.62 9.73 3.07
N LEU A 87 -16.88 8.49 3.51
CA LEU A 87 -15.85 7.59 4.02
C LEU A 87 -14.85 7.21 2.93
N HIS A 88 -15.33 6.84 1.73
CA HIS A 88 -14.47 6.46 0.61
C HIS A 88 -13.47 7.57 0.25
N VAL A 89 -13.99 8.77 -0.04
CA VAL A 89 -13.18 9.93 -0.45
C VAL A 89 -12.36 10.47 0.72
N GLY A 90 -12.98 10.63 1.89
CA GLY A 90 -12.33 11.20 3.08
C GLY A 90 -11.17 10.33 3.58
N LEU A 91 -11.38 9.02 3.70
CA LEU A 91 -10.29 8.10 4.05
C LEU A 91 -9.26 8.02 2.92
N GLY A 92 -9.68 8.03 1.65
CA GLY A 92 -8.76 8.08 0.51
C GLY A 92 -7.74 9.23 0.63
N LEU A 93 -8.21 10.43 0.95
CA LEU A 93 -7.36 11.61 1.18
C LEU A 93 -6.49 11.48 2.44
N VAL A 94 -7.08 11.10 3.57
CA VAL A 94 -6.37 10.97 4.86
C VAL A 94 -5.25 9.93 4.80
N LEU A 95 -5.40 8.90 3.96
CA LEU A 95 -4.41 7.83 3.82
C LEU A 95 -3.22 8.19 2.91
N ILE A 96 -3.28 9.26 2.12
CA ILE A 96 -2.15 9.70 1.28
C ILE A 96 -0.83 9.81 2.08
N PRO A 97 -0.76 10.58 3.19
CA PRO A 97 0.48 10.67 3.97
C PRO A 97 0.90 9.33 4.58
N VAL A 98 -0.06 8.45 4.94
CA VAL A 98 0.24 7.12 5.50
C VAL A 98 0.85 6.21 4.43
N VAL A 99 0.33 6.22 3.20
CA VAL A 99 0.87 5.47 2.07
C VAL A 99 2.26 5.98 1.70
N LEU A 100 2.47 7.29 1.64
CA LEU A 100 3.79 7.87 1.39
C LEU A 100 4.80 7.50 2.47
N ALA A 101 4.42 7.56 3.75
CA ALA A 101 5.25 7.14 4.86
C ALA A 101 5.55 5.63 4.82
N LYS A 102 4.57 4.81 4.43
CA LYS A 102 4.75 3.37 4.20
C LYS A 102 5.74 3.11 3.07
N LEU A 103 5.60 3.75 1.92
CA LEU A 103 6.51 3.61 0.78
C LEU A 103 7.92 4.06 1.15
N TRP A 104 8.04 5.19 1.84
CA TRP A 104 9.30 5.65 2.42
C TRP A 104 9.92 4.53 3.27
N SER A 105 9.18 3.94 4.22
CA SER A 105 9.72 2.89 5.10
C SER A 105 10.29 1.65 4.36
N VAL A 106 9.83 1.36 3.14
CA VAL A 106 10.20 0.15 2.39
C VAL A 106 10.97 0.40 1.09
N ILE A 107 11.20 1.66 0.70
CA ILE A 107 11.72 2.00 -0.63
C ILE A 107 13.00 1.24 -1.07
N PRO A 108 14.01 0.96 -0.20
CA PRO A 108 15.21 0.24 -0.67
C PRO A 108 14.90 -1.21 -1.08
N ARG A 109 13.80 -1.79 -0.55
CA ARG A 109 13.39 -3.17 -0.85
C ARG A 109 12.75 -3.29 -2.24
N LEU A 110 12.20 -2.19 -2.75
CA LEU A 110 11.63 -2.15 -4.10
C LEU A 110 12.70 -2.39 -5.17
N PHE A 111 13.96 -2.02 -4.88
CA PHE A 111 15.09 -2.12 -5.80
C PHE A 111 16.06 -3.27 -5.49
N ALA A 112 15.65 -4.25 -4.67
CA ALA A 112 16.53 -5.38 -4.35
C ALA A 112 16.84 -6.25 -5.59
N TRP A 113 18.13 -6.58 -5.78
CA TRP A 113 18.65 -7.33 -6.92
C TRP A 113 19.22 -8.70 -6.50
N PRO A 114 19.12 -9.76 -7.32
CA PRO A 114 18.41 -9.89 -8.60
C PRO A 114 16.88 -9.86 -8.43
N PRO A 115 16.14 -9.52 -9.50
CA PRO A 115 14.70 -9.23 -9.41
C PRO A 115 13.89 -10.46 -9.00
N ALA A 116 14.25 -11.64 -9.52
CA ALA A 116 13.71 -12.93 -9.14
C ALA A 116 14.79 -14.03 -9.17
N ARG A 117 14.75 -14.91 -8.17
CA ARG A 117 15.59 -16.12 -8.01
C ARG A 117 14.73 -17.39 -8.00
N SER A 118 13.41 -17.25 -7.95
CA SER A 118 12.43 -18.36 -7.95
C SER A 118 11.04 -17.84 -8.34
N ILE A 119 10.14 -18.77 -8.70
CA ILE A 119 8.72 -18.48 -8.98
C ILE A 119 8.05 -17.83 -7.77
N ALA A 120 8.33 -18.31 -6.56
CA ALA A 120 7.82 -17.71 -5.33
C ALA A 120 8.26 -16.24 -5.18
N GLN A 121 9.52 -15.92 -5.50
CA GLN A 121 9.99 -14.54 -5.46
C GLN A 121 9.33 -13.69 -6.55
N LEU A 122 9.11 -14.24 -7.76
CA LEU A 122 8.40 -13.55 -8.83
C LEU A 122 6.97 -13.19 -8.41
N LEU A 123 6.22 -14.15 -7.83
CA LEU A 123 4.86 -13.91 -7.33
C LEU A 123 4.84 -12.84 -6.22
N GLU A 124 5.86 -12.83 -5.34
CA GLU A 124 5.99 -11.77 -4.35
C GLU A 124 6.20 -10.39 -5.01
N ARG A 125 7.00 -10.30 -6.07
CA ARG A 125 7.22 -9.05 -6.81
C ARG A 125 5.97 -8.58 -7.54
N VAL A 126 5.26 -9.48 -8.18
CA VAL A 126 3.99 -9.16 -8.86
C VAL A 126 2.96 -8.65 -7.85
N SER A 127 2.82 -9.30 -6.70
CA SER A 127 1.93 -8.82 -5.63
C SER A 127 2.30 -7.40 -5.17
N VAL A 128 3.60 -7.10 -5.02
CA VAL A 128 4.06 -5.76 -4.65
C VAL A 128 3.79 -4.75 -5.77
N LEU A 129 3.99 -5.12 -7.03
CA LEU A 129 3.70 -4.25 -8.18
C LEU A 129 2.20 -3.91 -8.24
N MET A 130 1.32 -4.90 -8.12
CA MET A 130 -0.12 -4.70 -8.09
C MET A 130 -0.54 -3.84 -6.89
N LEU A 131 0.04 -4.08 -5.71
CA LEU A 131 -0.26 -3.31 -4.51
C LEU A 131 0.18 -1.84 -4.63
N VAL A 132 1.44 -1.59 -4.98
CA VAL A 132 2.02 -0.25 -5.04
C VAL A 132 1.51 0.52 -6.25
N GLY A 133 1.50 -0.11 -7.42
CA GLY A 133 0.94 0.48 -8.64
C GLY A 133 -0.55 0.78 -8.47
N GLY A 134 -1.31 -0.19 -7.95
CA GLY A 134 -2.73 -0.04 -7.68
C GLY A 134 -3.04 1.10 -6.72
N ILE A 135 -2.44 1.12 -5.52
CA ILE A 135 -2.78 2.19 -4.54
C ILE A 135 -2.42 3.59 -5.05
N LEU A 136 -1.29 3.73 -5.75
CA LEU A 136 -0.89 5.02 -6.31
C LEU A 136 -1.81 5.44 -7.45
N PHE A 137 -2.19 4.50 -8.31
CA PHE A 137 -3.14 4.75 -9.38
C PHE A 137 -4.51 5.16 -8.85
N GLU A 138 -5.07 4.42 -7.90
CA GLU A 138 -6.35 4.74 -7.25
C GLU A 138 -6.29 6.11 -6.57
N MET A 139 -5.23 6.41 -5.82
CA MET A 139 -5.09 7.72 -5.16
C MET A 139 -5.02 8.87 -6.16
N VAL A 140 -4.20 8.76 -7.20
CA VAL A 140 -4.04 9.82 -8.20
C VAL A 140 -5.33 10.03 -8.98
N THR A 141 -5.92 8.96 -9.50
CA THR A 141 -7.18 9.06 -10.27
C THR A 141 -8.33 9.56 -9.40
N GLY A 142 -8.42 9.12 -8.14
CA GLY A 142 -9.42 9.58 -7.18
C GLY A 142 -9.29 11.06 -6.84
N VAL A 143 -8.07 11.55 -6.55
CA VAL A 143 -7.79 12.96 -6.28
C VAL A 143 -8.14 13.84 -7.47
N LEU A 144 -7.69 13.44 -8.66
CA LEU A 144 -7.97 14.19 -9.89
C LEU A 144 -9.48 14.23 -10.19
N ASN A 145 -10.21 13.13 -9.97
CA ASN A 145 -11.66 13.09 -10.17
C ASN A 145 -12.42 14.06 -9.24
N ILE A 146 -12.06 14.13 -7.95
CA ILE A 146 -12.73 15.06 -7.03
C ILE A 146 -12.36 16.53 -7.29
N GLN A 147 -11.25 16.76 -8.01
CA GLN A 147 -10.84 18.08 -8.50
C GLN A 147 -11.42 18.40 -9.89
N TYR A 148 -12.15 17.47 -10.50
CA TYR A 148 -12.61 17.56 -11.90
C TYR A 148 -11.47 17.75 -12.92
N ASP A 149 -10.26 17.30 -12.58
CA ASP A 149 -9.06 17.43 -13.42
C ASP A 149 -8.81 16.16 -14.23
N TYR A 150 -9.49 16.02 -15.37
CA TYR A 150 -9.43 14.83 -16.23
C TYR A 150 -8.31 14.91 -17.28
N ILE A 151 -7.08 15.18 -16.84
CA ILE A 151 -5.88 15.24 -17.71
C ILE A 151 -5.55 13.89 -18.37
N PHE A 152 -6.12 12.79 -17.88
CA PHE A 152 -5.96 11.45 -18.43
C PHE A 152 -6.99 11.18 -19.54
N GLY A 153 -6.53 10.66 -20.69
CA GLY A 153 -7.36 10.37 -21.86
C GLY A 153 -8.25 9.12 -21.75
N PHE A 154 -8.64 8.71 -20.55
CA PHE A 154 -9.48 7.53 -20.31
C PHE A 154 -10.60 7.83 -19.31
N SER A 155 -11.66 7.01 -19.33
CA SER A 155 -12.77 7.13 -18.37
C SER A 155 -12.28 6.86 -16.94
N PHE A 156 -12.45 7.83 -16.05
CA PHE A 156 -12.18 7.67 -14.61
C PHE A 156 -12.90 6.44 -14.06
N TYR A 157 -14.22 6.34 -14.26
CA TYR A 157 -15.02 5.24 -13.73
C TYR A 157 -14.48 3.88 -14.15
N THR A 158 -14.13 3.73 -15.43
CA THR A 158 -13.59 2.49 -15.96
C THR A 158 -12.22 2.19 -15.36
N ALA A 159 -11.30 3.15 -15.45
CA ALA A 159 -9.94 3.03 -14.98
C ALA A 159 -9.87 2.71 -13.49
N HIS A 160 -10.51 3.52 -12.66
CA HIS A 160 -10.53 3.40 -11.21
C HIS A 160 -11.20 2.09 -10.76
N TYR A 161 -12.27 1.66 -11.45
CA TYR A 161 -12.92 0.38 -11.12
C TYR A 161 -11.99 -0.83 -11.32
N PHE A 162 -11.34 -0.93 -12.49
CA PHE A 162 -10.41 -2.04 -12.74
C PHE A 162 -9.13 -1.92 -11.92
N GLY A 163 -8.62 -0.70 -11.72
CA GLY A 163 -7.50 -0.42 -10.84
C GLY A 163 -7.78 -0.87 -9.40
N ALA A 164 -9.01 -0.65 -8.90
CA ALA A 164 -9.44 -1.11 -7.59
C ALA A 164 -9.37 -2.65 -7.46
N TRP A 165 -9.74 -3.41 -8.50
CA TRP A 165 -9.61 -4.87 -8.49
C TRP A 165 -8.16 -5.33 -8.52
N VAL A 166 -7.31 -4.72 -9.34
CA VAL A 166 -5.86 -4.99 -9.37
C VAL A 166 -5.25 -4.73 -7.98
N PHE A 167 -5.60 -3.59 -7.38
CA PHE A 167 -5.17 -3.23 -6.05
C PHE A 167 -5.67 -4.23 -4.99
N ALA A 168 -6.97 -4.56 -4.99
CA ALA A 168 -7.57 -5.46 -4.01
C ALA A 168 -6.93 -6.86 -4.04
N ILE A 169 -6.68 -7.42 -5.23
CA ILE A 169 -5.99 -8.71 -5.38
C ILE A 169 -4.55 -8.61 -4.87
N GLY A 170 -3.81 -7.57 -5.28
CA GLY A 170 -2.44 -7.33 -4.82
C GLY A 170 -2.35 -7.17 -3.30
N PHE A 171 -3.30 -6.47 -2.71
CA PHE A 171 -3.45 -6.27 -1.28
C PHE A 171 -3.74 -7.57 -0.53
N LEU A 172 -4.71 -8.36 -0.99
CA LEU A 172 -5.03 -9.64 -0.36
C LEU A 172 -3.83 -10.61 -0.40
N MET A 173 -3.15 -10.71 -1.54
CA MET A 173 -1.92 -11.50 -1.68
C MET A 173 -0.84 -11.00 -0.71
N HIS A 174 -0.64 -9.67 -0.64
CA HIS A 174 0.37 -9.08 0.23
C HIS A 174 0.10 -9.34 1.70
N VAL A 175 -1.14 -9.15 2.15
CA VAL A 175 -1.57 -9.44 3.53
C VAL A 175 -1.35 -10.90 3.86
N THR A 176 -1.68 -11.82 2.95
CA THR A 176 -1.46 -13.26 3.13
C THR A 176 0.03 -13.60 3.29
N ILE A 177 0.91 -12.99 2.48
CA ILE A 177 2.36 -13.28 2.48
C ILE A 177 3.10 -12.57 3.64
N LYS A 178 2.67 -11.36 4.01
CA LYS A 178 3.41 -10.46 4.93
C LYS A 178 2.74 -10.27 6.28
N GLY A 179 1.48 -10.68 6.46
CA GLY A 179 0.71 -10.47 7.69
C GLY A 179 1.39 -11.01 8.94
N ARG A 180 1.95 -12.22 8.89
CA ARG A 180 2.71 -12.79 10.02
C ARG A 180 3.92 -11.94 10.41
N ARG A 181 4.65 -11.39 9.43
CA ARG A 181 5.82 -10.52 9.67
C ARG A 181 5.39 -9.17 10.24
N MET A 182 4.30 -8.60 9.73
CA MET A 182 3.71 -7.37 10.27
C MET A 182 3.32 -7.58 11.74
N TRP A 183 2.64 -8.68 12.05
CA TRP A 183 2.23 -9.00 13.42
C TRP A 183 3.42 -9.16 14.37
N ALA A 184 4.46 -9.87 13.94
CA ALA A 184 5.70 -9.99 14.71
C ALA A 184 6.37 -8.62 14.94
N GLY A 185 6.35 -7.74 13.93
CA GLY A 185 6.84 -6.36 14.05
C GLY A 185 6.02 -5.51 15.01
N LEU A 186 4.69 -5.59 15.01
CA LEU A 186 3.85 -4.87 15.99
C LEU A 186 4.14 -5.29 17.43
N ARG A 187 4.50 -6.55 17.64
CA ARG A 187 4.83 -7.11 18.95
C ARG A 187 6.29 -6.89 19.38
N SER A 188 7.15 -6.37 18.52
CA SER A 188 8.59 -6.23 18.84
C SER A 188 8.89 -5.06 19.78
N MET A 189 8.04 -4.03 19.81
CA MET A 189 8.23 -2.83 20.64
C MET A 189 6.90 -2.31 21.17
N SER A 190 6.93 -1.69 22.36
CA SER A 190 5.76 -1.03 22.95
C SER A 190 5.55 0.36 22.36
N MET A 191 4.34 0.64 21.87
CA MET A 191 3.94 1.98 21.39
C MET A 191 4.20 3.05 22.45
N ARG A 192 3.88 2.76 23.73
CA ARG A 192 4.11 3.69 24.85
C ARG A 192 5.58 3.98 25.07
N ALA A 193 6.45 2.99 24.88
CA ALA A 193 7.88 3.19 24.99
C ALA A 193 8.39 4.09 23.85
N VAL A 194 7.99 3.81 22.61
CA VAL A 194 8.38 4.61 21.43
C VAL A 194 7.94 6.07 21.56
N LEU A 195 6.69 6.32 21.98
CA LEU A 195 6.17 7.69 22.17
C LEU A 195 6.84 8.46 23.31
N ARG A 196 7.55 7.77 24.21
CA ARG A 196 8.30 8.38 25.33
C ARG A 196 9.78 8.58 25.02
N THR A 197 10.30 7.95 23.97
CA THR A 197 11.70 8.11 23.56
C THR A 197 11.86 9.47 22.88
N ALA A 198 12.77 10.31 23.38
CA ALA A 198 13.09 11.56 22.72
C ALA A 198 13.74 11.32 21.35
N ALA A 199 13.61 12.27 20.43
CA ALA A 199 14.20 12.15 19.10
C ALA A 199 15.72 11.91 19.15
N ALA A 200 16.42 12.52 20.10
CA ALA A 200 17.86 12.35 20.32
C ALA A 200 18.24 10.93 20.78
N ASP A 201 17.34 10.23 21.46
CA ASP A 201 17.58 8.90 22.04
C ASP A 201 17.13 7.77 21.10
N THR A 202 16.63 8.10 19.91
CA THR A 202 16.13 7.11 18.96
C THR A 202 17.27 6.33 18.31
N GLN A 203 17.31 5.03 18.58
CA GLN A 203 18.28 4.10 18.01
C GLN A 203 17.67 3.24 16.90
N PRO A 204 18.42 2.89 15.84
CA PRO A 204 17.94 1.95 14.82
C PRO A 204 17.59 0.59 15.42
N GLU A 205 16.49 -0.02 14.96
CA GLU A 205 16.17 -1.41 15.33
C GLU A 205 17.32 -2.36 14.93
N PRO A 206 17.76 -3.26 15.83
CA PRO A 206 18.82 -4.22 15.53
C PRO A 206 18.49 -5.06 14.29
N TRP A 207 19.44 -5.18 13.37
CA TRP A 207 19.27 -6.05 12.22
C TRP A 207 19.11 -7.51 12.65
N ARG A 208 18.00 -8.13 12.25
CA ARG A 208 17.75 -9.57 12.42
C ARG A 208 17.66 -10.26 11.06
N PRO A 209 18.29 -11.43 10.87
CA PRO A 209 18.10 -12.24 9.66
C PRO A 209 16.61 -12.54 9.44
N GLY A 210 16.08 -12.26 8.26
CA GLY A 210 14.65 -12.41 7.94
C GLY A 210 13.75 -11.25 8.43
N GLY A 211 14.31 -10.29 9.17
CA GLY A 211 13.67 -9.05 9.59
C GLY A 211 13.60 -7.99 8.49
N GLY A 212 12.74 -6.99 8.71
CA GLY A 212 12.47 -5.87 7.82
C GLY A 212 13.66 -4.97 7.44
N SER A 213 14.85 -5.17 8.00
CA SER A 213 15.96 -4.23 7.84
C SER A 213 17.03 -4.77 6.88
N PRO A 214 17.57 -3.96 5.96
CA PRO A 214 18.83 -4.30 5.30
C PRO A 214 19.96 -4.35 6.35
N PRO A 215 21.01 -5.17 6.15
CA PRO A 215 22.15 -5.20 7.06
C PRO A 215 22.79 -3.81 7.12
N PRO A 216 23.22 -3.34 8.32
CA PRO A 216 23.98 -2.10 8.41
C PRO A 216 25.21 -2.23 7.51
N SER A 217 25.50 -1.19 6.71
CA SER A 217 26.74 -1.14 5.95
C SER A 217 27.89 -1.23 6.95
N ARG A 218 28.74 -2.26 6.86
CA ARG A 218 29.99 -2.30 7.63
C ARG A 218 30.71 -0.97 7.41
N ALA A 219 30.92 -0.21 8.49
CA ALA A 219 31.80 0.95 8.41
C ALA A 219 33.19 0.45 7.98
N PRO A 220 33.90 1.15 7.09
CA PRO A 220 35.29 0.80 6.82
C PRO A 220 36.09 0.88 8.13
N PRO A 221 37.07 -0.02 8.32
CA PRO A 221 37.98 0.07 9.47
C PRO A 221 38.65 1.45 9.46
N ARG A 222 38.76 2.05 10.65
CA ARG A 222 39.48 3.31 10.87
C ARG A 222 40.94 3.18 10.51
#